data_AF-A0A846CE29-F1
#
_entry.id   AF-A0A846CE29-F1
#
_cell.length_a   1.000
_cell.length_b   1.000
_cell.length_c   1.000
_cell.angle_alpha   90.00
_cell.angle_beta   90.00
_cell.angle_gamma   90.00
#
_symmetry.space_group_name_H-M   'P 1'
#
loop_
_entity.id
_entity.type
_entity.pdbx_description
1 polymer ?
#
loop_
_entity_poly.entity_id
_entity_poly.type
_entity_poly.pdbx_seq_one_letter_code
_entity_poly.pdbx_strand_id
1 'polypeptide(L)'
;MSVLARVVDGKQLKSMNRNDNKQVSTIKENQPTRFWSNKLAAITEKRNRQIREGINKAARIVINHCRENKIDTIVFARNQGQKNQIELGKKNN
;
A
#
# COMPACT_ATOMS: atom_id res chain seq x y z
N MET A 1 -23.10 17.57 -16.36
CA MET A 1 -22.40 17.28 -15.09
C MET A 1 -21.11 16.56 -15.45
N SER A 2 -19.96 17.23 -15.37
CA SER A 2 -18.67 16.62 -15.72
C SER A 2 -18.18 15.78 -14.54
N VAL A 3 -18.10 14.47 -14.70
CA VAL A 3 -17.48 13.60 -13.69
C VAL A 3 -15.97 13.74 -13.86
N LEU A 4 -15.32 14.53 -13.01
CA LEU A 4 -13.87 14.62 -12.98
C LEU A 4 -13.32 13.33 -12.36
N ALA A 5 -12.72 12.48 -13.20
CA ALA A 5 -12.01 11.31 -12.73
C ALA A 5 -10.83 11.73 -11.85
N ARG A 6 -10.75 11.22 -10.61
CA ARG A 6 -9.64 11.47 -9.69
C ARG A 6 -8.87 10.18 -9.42
N VAL A 7 -7.56 10.23 -9.67
CA VAL A 7 -6.64 9.14 -9.38
C VAL A 7 -5.76 9.54 -8.20
N VAL A 8 -5.66 8.66 -7.20
CA VAL A 8 -4.71 8.81 -6.08
C VAL A 8 -3.51 7.90 -6.35
N ASP A 9 -2.35 8.49 -6.57
CA ASP A 9 -1.11 7.75 -6.84
C ASP A 9 -0.56 7.05 -5.57
N GLY A 10 0.07 5.89 -5.78
CA GLY A 10 0.67 5.06 -4.73
C GLY A 10 2.20 4.98 -4.78
N LYS A 11 2.92 5.78 -5.59
CA LYS A 11 4.38 5.66 -5.76
C LYS A 11 5.14 5.75 -4.44
N GLN A 12 4.72 6.63 -3.54
CA GLN A 12 5.36 6.78 -2.23
C GLN A 12 5.25 5.49 -1.41
N LEU A 13 4.05 4.89 -1.34
CA LEU A 13 3.83 3.61 -0.65
C LEU A 13 4.65 2.48 -1.29
N LYS A 14 4.74 2.46 -2.63
CA LYS A 14 5.56 1.47 -3.36
C LYS A 14 7.05 1.60 -3.03
N SER A 15 7.56 2.84 -2.95
CA SER A 15 8.96 3.10 -2.59
C SER A 15 9.28 2.66 -1.16
N MET A 16 8.39 2.96 -0.20
CA MET A 16 8.55 2.53 1.20
C MET A 16 8.54 1.00 1.29
N ASN A 17 7.58 0.32 0.64
CA ASN A 17 7.49 -1.13 0.65
C ASN A 17 8.75 -1.80 0.05
N ARG A 18 9.38 -1.19 -0.96
CA ARG A 18 10.66 -1.67 -1.51
C ARG A 18 11.79 -1.59 -0.48
N ASN A 19 11.88 -0.49 0.27
CA ASN A 19 12.90 -0.34 1.31
C ASN A 19 12.71 -1.36 2.45
N ASP A 20 11.46 -1.58 2.87
CA ASP A 20 11.13 -2.59 3.89
C ASP A 20 11.53 -3.99 3.43
N ASN A 21 11.19 -4.35 2.18
CA ASN A 21 11.58 -5.63 1.59
C ASN A 21 13.11 -5.81 1.55
N LYS A 22 13.86 -4.74 1.20
CA LYS A 22 15.33 -4.78 1.21
C LYS A 22 15.86 -5.06 2.62
N GLN A 23 15.35 -4.36 3.63
CA GLN A 23 15.78 -4.55 5.02
C GLN A 23 15.45 -5.96 5.53
N VAL A 24 14.26 -6.48 5.23
CA VAL A 24 13.85 -7.84 5.60
C VAL A 24 14.76 -8.88 4.92
N SER A 25 15.08 -8.68 3.64
CA SER A 25 15.98 -9.57 2.89
C SER A 25 17.36 -9.64 3.55
N THR A 26 17.99 -8.49 3.83
CA THR A 26 19.30 -8.43 4.49
C THR A 26 19.29 -9.05 5.89
N ILE A 27 18.22 -8.88 6.66
CA ILE A 27 18.14 -9.47 8.01
C ILE A 27 17.94 -10.99 7.96
N LYS A 28 17.22 -11.49 6.95
CA LYS A 28 16.97 -12.92 6.77
C LYS A 28 18.08 -13.62 5.98
N GLU A 29 19.04 -12.88 5.45
CA GLU A 29 20.20 -13.43 4.77
C GLU A 29 20.98 -14.36 5.71
N ASN A 30 21.26 -15.59 5.25
CA ASN A 30 21.91 -16.65 6.03
C ASN A 30 21.18 -17.07 7.31
N GLN A 31 19.89 -16.76 7.46
CA GLN A 31 19.07 -17.19 8.58
C GLN A 31 18.20 -18.40 8.22
N PRO A 32 17.76 -19.20 9.21
CA PRO A 32 16.79 -20.26 8.98
C PRO A 32 15.49 -19.72 8.36
N THR A 33 14.78 -20.55 7.57
CA THR A 33 13.56 -20.14 6.84
C THR A 33 12.46 -19.53 7.72
N ARG A 34 12.39 -19.91 9.01
CA ARG A 34 11.43 -19.38 10.00
C ARG A 34 12.04 -18.38 10.98
N PHE A 35 13.17 -17.77 10.63
CA PHE A 35 13.83 -16.80 11.49
C PHE A 35 12.93 -15.59 11.81
N TRP A 36 12.87 -15.26 13.09
CA TRP A 36 12.13 -14.13 13.64
C TRP A 36 12.97 -13.42 14.70
N SER A 37 12.85 -12.09 14.78
CA SER A 37 13.57 -11.28 15.75
C SER A 37 12.78 -10.03 16.11
N ASN A 38 13.10 -9.41 17.26
CA ASN A 38 12.50 -8.14 17.69
C ASN A 38 12.73 -7.04 16.64
N LYS A 39 13.86 -7.06 15.92
CA LYS A 39 14.14 -6.15 14.82
C LYS A 39 13.18 -6.35 13.64
N LEU A 40 12.91 -7.61 13.25
CA LEU A 40 11.92 -7.93 12.22
C LEU A 40 10.50 -7.52 12.64
N ALA A 41 10.15 -7.73 13.91
CA ALA A 41 8.86 -7.30 14.45
C ALA A 41 8.69 -5.78 14.35
N ALA A 42 9.69 -5.00 14.77
CA ALA A 42 9.66 -3.53 14.71
C ALA A 42 9.56 -3.00 13.26
N ILE A 43 10.32 -3.58 12.32
CA ILE A 43 10.23 -3.22 10.89
C ILE A 43 8.84 -3.54 10.34
N THR A 44 8.30 -4.72 10.65
CA THR A 44 6.97 -5.15 10.21
C THR A 44 5.88 -4.23 10.77
N GLU A 45 5.98 -3.86 12.05
CA GLU A 45 5.05 -2.94 12.68
C GLU A 45 5.10 -1.55 12.03
N LYS A 46 6.29 -1.01 11.82
CA LYS A 46 6.49 0.28 11.14
C LYS A 46 5.85 0.28 9.75
N ARG A 47 6.10 -0.77 8.96
CA ARG A 47 5.52 -0.96 7.63
C ARG A 47 3.99 -1.02 7.68
N ASN A 48 3.42 -1.72 8.66
CA ASN A 48 1.97 -1.79 8.83
C ASN A 48 1.35 -0.43 9.18
N ARG A 49 2.01 0.35 10.05
CA ARG A 49 1.58 1.72 10.40
C ARG A 49 1.61 2.64 9.16
N GLN A 50 2.69 2.59 8.37
CA GLN A 50 2.83 3.40 7.15
C GLN A 50 1.78 3.07 6.09
N ILE A 51 1.48 1.78 5.87
CA ILE A 51 0.42 1.38 4.95
C ILE A 51 -0.94 1.90 5.42
N ARG A 52 -1.24 1.74 6.72
CA ARG A 52 -2.50 2.23 7.29
C ARG A 52 -2.64 3.74 7.15
N GLU A 53 -1.57 4.48 7.41
CA GLU A 53 -1.53 5.92 7.22
C GLU A 53 -1.80 6.32 5.76
N GLY A 54 -1.15 5.65 4.80
CA GLY A 54 -1.35 5.90 3.37
C GLY A 54 -2.79 5.65 2.92
N ILE A 55 -3.40 4.55 3.36
CA ILE A 55 -4.82 4.23 3.08
C ILE A 55 -5.73 5.30 3.68
N ASN A 56 -5.51 5.71 4.93
CA ASN A 56 -6.31 6.74 5.58
C ASN A 56 -6.21 8.10 4.86
N LYS A 57 -5.01 8.48 4.39
CA LYS A 57 -4.80 9.68 3.59
C LYS A 57 -5.53 9.60 2.25
N ALA A 58 -5.44 8.47 1.55
CA ALA A 58 -6.17 8.25 0.30
C ALA A 58 -7.69 8.34 0.50
N ALA A 59 -8.23 7.70 1.54
CA ALA A 59 -9.64 7.78 1.90
C ALA A 59 -10.08 9.24 2.16
N ARG A 60 -9.25 10.02 2.86
CA ARG A 60 -9.52 11.44 3.11
C ARG A 60 -9.56 12.27 1.82
N ILE A 61 -8.65 12.01 0.88
CA ILE A 61 -8.65 12.67 -0.43
C ILE A 61 -9.96 12.37 -1.18
N VAL A 62 -10.39 11.11 -1.20
CA VAL A 62 -11.65 10.69 -1.84
C VAL A 62 -12.86 11.34 -1.18
N ILE A 63 -12.95 11.30 0.15
CA ILE A 63 -14.07 11.90 0.89
C ILE A 63 -14.14 13.41 0.65
N ASN A 64 -13.01 14.12 0.69
CA ASN A 64 -13.00 15.56 0.43
C ASN A 64 -13.47 15.87 -0.99
N HIS A 65 -13.04 15.09 -1.98
CA HIS A 65 -13.50 15.22 -3.35
C HIS A 65 -15.01 15.00 -3.48
N CYS A 66 -15.56 13.98 -2.81
CA CYS A 66 -17.00 13.73 -2.78
C CYS A 66 -17.76 14.92 -2.18
N ARG A 67 -17.26 15.49 -1.07
CA ARG A 67 -17.88 16.66 -0.42
C ARG A 67 -17.88 17.90 -1.32
N GLU A 68 -16.76 18.19 -1.97
CA GLU A 68 -16.63 19.34 -2.88
C GLU A 68 -17.55 19.22 -4.10
N ASN A 69 -17.79 18.00 -4.57
CA ASN A 69 -18.56 17.74 -5.79
C ASN A 69 -20.01 17.31 -5.52
N LYS A 70 -20.46 17.34 -4.26
CA LYS A 70 -21.80 16.90 -3.84
C LYS A 70 -22.11 15.48 -4.33
N ILE A 71 -21.19 14.56 -4.08
CA ILE A 71 -21.34 13.13 -4.36
C ILE A 71 -21.79 12.44 -3.08
N ASP A 72 -23.00 11.90 -3.08
CA ASP A 72 -23.67 11.37 -1.89
C ASP A 72 -23.40 9.87 -1.70
N THR A 73 -23.11 9.18 -2.79
CA THR A 73 -22.97 7.72 -2.83
C THR A 73 -21.58 7.32 -3.29
N ILE A 74 -20.94 6.46 -2.49
CA ILE A 74 -19.66 5.81 -2.83
C ILE A 74 -19.91 4.32 -2.99
N VAL A 75 -19.56 3.76 -4.14
CA VAL A 75 -19.67 2.32 -4.40
C VAL A 75 -18.27 1.72 -4.40
N PHE A 76 -18.01 0.79 -3.48
CA PHE A 76 -16.78 0.01 -3.47
C PHE A 76 -17.00 -1.32 -4.19
N ALA A 77 -16.41 -1.48 -5.38
CA ALA A 77 -16.43 -2.76 -6.07
C ALA A 77 -15.56 -3.78 -5.33
N ARG A 78 -16.13 -4.94 -4.98
CA ARG A 78 -15.36 -6.09 -4.45
C ARG A 78 -14.74 -6.83 -5.63
N ASN A 79 -13.58 -6.35 -6.08
CA ASN A 79 -12.85 -7.01 -7.16
C ASN A 79 -12.05 -8.20 -6.62
N GLN A 80 -12.70 -9.37 -6.57
CA GLN A 80 -11.98 -10.64 -6.36
C GLN A 80 -10.92 -10.78 -7.46
N GLY A 81 -9.68 -11.08 -7.07
CA GLY A 81 -8.58 -11.21 -8.02
C GLY A 81 -7.94 -9.90 -8.50
N GLN A 82 -8.21 -8.75 -7.87
CA GLN A 82 -7.53 -7.48 -8.19
C GLN A 82 -5.99 -7.55 -8.09
N LYS A 83 -5.46 -8.55 -7.38
CA LYS A 83 -4.02 -8.84 -7.27
C LYS A 83 -3.56 -10.04 -8.11
N ASN A 84 -4.46 -10.71 -8.81
CA ASN A 84 -4.08 -11.81 -9.70
C ASN A 84 -3.41 -11.21 -10.94
N GLN A 85 -2.26 -11.76 -11.34
CA GLN A 85 -1.51 -11.32 -12.53
C GLN A 85 -1.03 -9.86 -12.51
N ILE A 86 -0.82 -9.26 -11.33
CA ILE A 86 -0.13 -7.97 -11.27
C ILE A 86 1.29 -8.12 -11.80
N GLU A 87 1.61 -7.43 -12.90
CA GLU A 87 2.98 -7.33 -13.40
C GLU A 87 3.82 -6.55 -12.37
N LEU A 88 4.64 -7.26 -11.59
CA LEU A 88 5.49 -6.66 -10.55
C LEU A 88 6.65 -5.81 -11.12
N GLY A 89 6.68 -5.60 -12.44
CA GLY A 89 7.72 -4.86 -13.15
C GLY A 89 8.98 -5.68 -13.39
N LYS A 90 9.85 -5.20 -14.30
CA LYS A 90 11.03 -5.93 -14.82
C LYS A 90 12.08 -6.35 -13.78
N LYS A 91 12.06 -5.79 -12.57
CA LYS A 91 12.93 -6.20 -11.45
C LYS A 91 12.06 -6.68 -10.29
N ASN A 92 11.88 -8.00 -10.21
CA ASN A 92 11.57 -8.64 -8.95
C ASN A 92 12.82 -8.57 -8.06
N ASN A 93 12.62 -8.53 -6.73
CA ASN A 93 13.69 -8.49 -5.73
C ASN A 93 14.80 -9.52 -6.01
#